data_AF-A0A1W1E6J2-F1
#
_entry.id   AF-A0A1W1E6J2-F1
#
_cell.length_a   1.000
_cell.length_b   1.000
_cell.length_c   1.000
_cell.angle_alpha   90.00
_cell.angle_beta   90.00
_cell.angle_gamma   90.00
#
_symmetry.space_group_name_H-M   'P 1'
#
loop_
_entity.id
_entity.type
_entity.pdbx_description
1 polymer ?
#
loop_
_entity_poly.entity_id
_entity_poly.type
_entity_poly.pdbx_seq_one_letter_code
_entity_poly.pdbx_strand_id
1 'polypeptide(L)' 'MHQANPKFILRNYLAEVAIRQAQDDKNYTEIETLFTLLAHPFSEHHNFENYTQEAPNWAQNLTVSCSS' A
#
# COMPACT_ATOMS: atom_id res chain seq x y z
N MET A 1 -9.56 -0.34 22.58
CA MET A 1 -8.29 0.39 22.35
C MET A 1 -7.60 -0.18 21.10
N HIS A 2 -7.99 0.26 19.91
CA HIS A 2 -7.35 -0.10 18.62
C HIS A 2 -7.03 1.15 17.78
N GLN A 3 -7.18 2.37 18.32
CA GLN A 3 -7.08 3.62 17.56
C GLN A 3 -5.67 4.21 17.47
N ALA A 4 -4.66 3.54 18.06
CA ALA A 4 -3.28 4.01 18.03
C ALA A 4 -2.40 3.24 17.04
N ASN A 5 -2.74 1.98 16.74
CA ASN A 5 -1.97 1.10 15.86
C ASN A 5 -2.77 0.83 14.59
N PRO A 6 -2.47 1.50 13.46
CA PRO A 6 -3.16 1.26 12.21
C PRO A 6 -2.88 -0.16 11.70
N LYS A 7 -3.92 -0.84 11.24
CA LYS A 7 -3.82 -2.14 10.55
C LYS A 7 -3.21 -1.98 9.16
N PHE A 8 -3.51 -0.86 8.48
CA PHE A 8 -3.00 -0.54 7.15
C PHE A 8 -2.03 0.63 7.20
N ILE A 9 -0.83 0.43 6.65
CA ILE A 9 0.19 1.48 6.48
C ILE A 9 0.68 1.48 5.04
N LEU A 10 1.05 2.66 4.53
CA LEU A 10 1.61 2.78 3.19
C LEU A 10 3.08 2.34 3.21
N ARG A 11 3.32 1.05 2.96
CA ARG A 11 4.67 0.50 2.78
C ARG A 11 5.21 0.88 1.41
N ASN A 12 6.52 1.10 1.30
CA ASN A 12 7.19 1.51 0.05
C ASN A 12 6.84 0.63 -1.15
N TYR A 13 6.81 -0.69 -0.98
CA TYR A 13 6.52 -1.59 -2.08
C TYR A 13 5.07 -1.47 -2.59
N LEU A 14 4.10 -1.15 -1.72
CA LEU A 14 2.72 -0.92 -2.12
C LEU A 14 2.62 0.32 -3.01
N ALA A 15 3.33 1.39 -2.62
CA ALA A 15 3.43 2.60 -3.44
C ALA A 15 4.08 2.31 -4.79
N GLU A 16 5.18 1.55 -4.82
CA GLU A 16 5.86 1.18 -6.07
C GLU A 16 4.96 0.36 -7.00
N VAL A 17 4.25 -0.64 -6.47
CA VAL A 17 3.30 -1.45 -7.27
C VAL A 17 2.25 -0.55 -7.90
N ALA A 18 1.69 0.39 -7.12
CA ALA A 18 0.70 1.33 -7.61
C ALA A 18 1.27 2.27 -8.70
N ILE A 19 2.50 2.76 -8.51
CA ILE A 19 3.20 3.61 -9.50
C ILE A 19 3.43 2.85 -10.80
N ARG A 20 3.94 1.61 -10.74
CA ARG A 20 4.22 0.80 -11.94
C ARG A 20 2.96 0.47 -12.70
N GLN A 21 1.90 0.01 -12.04
CA GLN A 21 0.61 -0.26 -12.69
C GLN A 21 0.06 1.00 -13.38
N ALA A 22 0.19 2.17 -12.76
CA ALA A 22 -0.26 3.42 -13.35
C ALA A 22 0.61 3.87 -14.54
N GLN A 23 1.93 3.66 -14.49
CA GLN A 23 2.86 4.07 -15.54
C GLN A 23 2.86 3.11 -16.74
N ASP A 24 2.96 1.81 -16.48
CA ASP A 24 3.14 0.79 -17.51
C ASP A 24 1.80 0.41 -18.15
N ASP A 25 0.75 0.27 -17.33
CA ASP A 25 -0.55 -0.25 -17.77
C ASP A 25 -1.66 0.81 -17.80
N LYS A 26 -1.38 2.05 -17.37
CA LYS A 26 -2.39 3.10 -17.14
C LYS A 26 -3.54 2.64 -16.23
N ASN A 27 -3.23 1.70 -15.33
CA ASN A 27 -4.19 1.15 -14.40
C ASN A 27 -4.04 1.83 -13.04
N TYR A 28 -5.10 2.52 -12.60
CA TYR A 28 -5.12 3.28 -11.36
C TYR A 28 -5.84 2.56 -10.20
N THR A 29 -6.31 1.32 -10.43
CA THR A 29 -7.10 0.55 -9.46
C THR A 29 -6.35 0.33 -8.14
N GLU A 30 -5.04 0.09 -8.21
CA GLU A 30 -4.20 -0.07 -7.02
C GLU A 30 -4.13 1.22 -6.19
N ILE A 31 -4.05 2.38 -6.86
CA ILE A 31 -4.05 3.69 -6.19
C ILE A 31 -5.37 3.91 -5.46
N GLU A 32 -6.51 3.65 -6.12
CA GLU A 32 -7.84 3.77 -5.50
C GLU A 32 -8.02 2.83 -4.30
N THR A 33 -7.49 1.62 -4.41
CA THR A 33 -7.50 0.62 -3.33
C THR A 33 -6.70 1.12 -2.14
N LEU A 34 -5.45 1.55 -2.35
CA LEU A 34 -4.61 2.10 -1.30
C LEU A 34 -5.24 3.34 -0.67
N PHE A 35 -5.82 4.23 -1.46
CA PHE A 35 -6.51 5.41 -0.96
C PHE A 35 -7.66 5.04 -0.01
N THR A 36 -8.47 4.05 -0.39
CA THR A 36 -9.60 3.57 0.42
C THR A 36 -9.12 2.97 1.75
N LEU A 37 -8.08 2.14 1.72
CA LEU A 37 -7.55 1.49 2.93
C LEU A 37 -6.89 2.49 3.88
N LEU A 38 -6.15 3.46 3.33
CA LEU A 38 -5.45 4.48 4.13
C LEU A 38 -6.39 5.55 4.67
N ALA A 39 -7.58 5.74 4.09
CA ALA A 39 -8.62 6.59 4.65
C ALA A 39 -9.23 6.01 5.93
N HIS A 40 -9.20 4.67 6.08
CA HIS A 40 -9.74 3.95 7.23
C HIS A 40 -8.74 2.93 7.80
N PRO A 41 -7.55 3.36 8.25
CA PRO A 41 -6.41 2.47 8.47
C PRO A 41 -6.57 1.57 9.71
N PHE A 42 -7.57 1.83 10.56
CA PHE A 42 -7.88 1.03 11.75
C PHE A 42 -9.04 0.05 11.56
N SER A 43 -9.76 0.15 10.43
CA SER A 43 -10.94 -0.66 10.15
C SER A 43 -10.57 -2.07 9.70
N GLU A 44 -11.44 -3.05 9.93
CA GLU A 44 -11.24 -4.40 9.40
C GLU A 44 -11.71 -4.50 7.95
N HIS A 45 -10.81 -4.97 7.09
CA HIS A 45 -11.05 -5.14 5.67
C HIS A 45 -10.62 -6.55 5.25
N HIS A 46 -11.51 -7.54 5.45
CA HIS A 46 -11.23 -8.97 5.26
C HIS A 46 -10.75 -9.33 3.84
N ASN A 47 -11.18 -8.57 2.82
CA ASN A 47 -10.74 -8.79 1.43
C ASN A 47 -9.35 -8.22 1.14
N PHE A 48 -8.75 -7.48 2.09
CA PHE A 48 -7.52 -6.74 1.91
C PHE A 48 -6.42 -7.15 2.90
N GLU A 49 -6.53 -8.33 3.53
CA GLU A 49 -5.54 -8.83 4.48
C GLU A 49 -4.12 -8.92 3.88
N ASN A 50 -4.01 -9.14 2.56
CA ASN A 50 -2.72 -9.14 1.85
C ASN A 50 -1.94 -7.82 1.97
N TYR A 51 -2.64 -6.69 2.20
CA TYR A 51 -2.02 -5.36 2.38
C TYR A 51 -1.40 -5.18 3.78
N THR A 52 -1.67 -6.10 4.70
CA THR A 52 -1.11 -6.10 6.06
C THR A 52 0.15 -6.96 6.15
N GLN A 53 0.41 -7.80 5.14
CA GLN A 53 1.53 -8.71 5.10
C GLN A 53 2.87 -7.97 5.01
N GLU A 54 3.94 -8.69 5.34
CA GLU A 54 5.29 -8.19 5.17
C GLU A 54 5.62 -7.97 3.69
N ALA A 55 6.59 -7.08 3.45
CA ALA A 55 7.05 -6.82 2.10
C ALA A 55 7.63 -8.12 1.50
N PRO A 56 7.28 -8.46 0.24
CA PRO A 56 7.84 -9.62 -0.42
C PRO A 56 9.35 -9.46 -0.65
N ASN A 57 10.07 -10.58 -0.78
CA ASN A 57 11.55 -10.59 -0.88
C ASN A 57 12.11 -9.67 -1.97
N TRP A 58 11.44 -9.56 -3.11
CA TRP A 58 11.88 -8.68 -4.22
C TRP A 58 11.82 -7.19 -3.85
N ALA A 59 11.00 -6.82 -2.86
CA ALA A 59 10.77 -5.45 -2.46
C ALA A 59 11.58 -5.00 -1.23
N GLN A 60 12.38 -5.88 -0.63
CA GLN A 60 13.16 -5.55 0.57
C GLN A 60 14.18 -4.43 0.34
N ASN A 61 14.68 -4.27 -0.90
CA ASN A 61 15.66 -3.24 -1.28
C ASN A 61 15.01 -2.05 -2.00
N LEU A 62 13.69 -1.90 -1.90
CA LEU A 62 12.96 -0.92 -2.70
C LEU A 62 12.87 0.42 -1.98
N THR A 63 13.68 1.36 -2.47
CA THR A 63 13.71 2.74 -1.96
C THR A 63 12.84 3.61 -2.85
N VAL A 64 11.69 4.04 -2.35
CA VAL A 64 10.88 5.06 -3.03
C VAL A 64 11.61 6.39 -2.85
N SER A 65 12.31 6.84 -3.89
CA SER A 65 13.01 8.13 -3.87
C SER A 65 12.00 9.25 -4.06
N CYS A 66 11.54 9.84 -2.96
CA CYS A 66 10.89 11.14 -2.99
C CYS A 66 11.95 12.20 -3.30
N SER A 67 12.32 12.37 -4.57
CA SER A 67 13.11 13.52 -5.01
C SER A 67 12.27 14.79 -4.82
N SER A 68 12.67 15.61 -3.84
CA SER A 68 12.12 16.94 -3.55
C SER A 68 12.30 17.91 -4.71
#